data_AF-A0A671U7Q8-F1
#
_entry.id   AF-A0A671U7Q8-F1
#
_cell.length_a   1.000
_cell.length_b   1.000
_cell.length_c   1.000
_cell.angle_alpha   90.00
_cell.angle_beta   90.00
_cell.angle_gamma   90.00
#
_symmetry.space_group_name_H-M   'P 1'
#
loop_
_entity.id
_entity.type
_entity.pdbx_description
1 polymer ?
#
loop_
_entity_poly.entity_id
_entity_poly.type
_entity_poly.pdbx_seq_one_letter_code
_entity_poly.pdbx_strand_id
1 'polypeptide(L)'
;MAGDGWGRQWQQHVSRASHVMGTGQYQVPIHRAASLRSVRSVGKGVDILDGSRMQGLDMPTAVRYLSESDVALQVLGAAYIQHQCYHSDDAKNQIRVLHGVPALVQLFSSDNQAVQRYATGATRNLIYENSDNKVALVDAGGVMHLVSILSQPDEELRKTITGVLWNLSSRDHLKEKLSKEALPELTDKVLIPLCGSLPLSPPEKDIFLNTTGCLRNLSSVNERTRQKMRDMPGLVDSLVSYIQQEERPDDKGLENCLCVMRNLSYQLYSELPPSVRLRLEGPTRGSAIKDSEAIGCFTLYSKKDTERNQNLSILSEVSRQPKGAEWLWHPKVVALYKVVLQNSDSNSTSREAAIGALQNITAGDARWASVLSGVVVEQERMLPILLDLLDSNSEMELRPLTGLLRNLTRHFSNKDHMAKNMVRVLVSKLPNDGLQKTPSSEVVVNICGALNHLVTCSSLAARDILFFNGLPKLMAIKTSHDNSGGSLKAARAASTVLCNMFQYSKLHRDYKLVRPTTADSKNNYRTLKNNPVWGAV
;
A
#
# COMPACT_ATOMS: atom_id res chain seq x y z
N MET A 1 -12.02 51.60 -1.18
CA MET A 1 -12.13 50.56 -0.13
C MET A 1 -13.31 49.67 -0.47
N ALA A 2 -13.04 48.36 -0.63
CA ALA A 2 -13.94 47.18 -0.61
C ALA A 2 -15.29 47.26 -1.35
N GLY A 3 -15.66 46.35 -2.25
CA GLY A 3 -15.04 45.10 -2.71
C GLY A 3 -15.98 44.47 -3.73
N ASP A 4 -15.42 43.89 -4.80
CA ASP A 4 -16.19 43.23 -5.86
C ASP A 4 -15.85 41.73 -5.88
N GLY A 5 -16.82 40.93 -5.48
CA GLY A 5 -16.82 39.48 -5.63
C GLY A 5 -17.41 39.11 -6.99
N TRP A 6 -16.59 38.54 -7.87
CA TRP A 6 -17.04 37.88 -9.09
C TRP A 6 -16.69 36.40 -9.04
N GLY A 7 -17.74 35.58 -9.00
CA GLY A 7 -17.65 34.13 -9.04
C GLY A 7 -17.11 33.61 -10.36
N ARG A 8 -16.25 32.60 -10.27
CA ARG A 8 -15.94 31.69 -11.38
C ARG A 8 -16.26 30.27 -10.97
N GLN A 9 -17.30 29.76 -11.62
CA GLN A 9 -17.85 28.43 -11.54
C GLN A 9 -16.93 27.47 -12.31
N TRP A 10 -16.24 26.57 -11.61
CA TRP A 10 -15.45 25.51 -12.25
C TRP A 10 -16.36 24.29 -12.48
N GLN A 11 -16.71 24.06 -13.75
CA GLN A 11 -17.37 22.84 -14.21
C GLN A 11 -16.37 21.67 -14.15
N GLN A 12 -16.64 20.70 -13.27
CA GLN A 12 -16.02 19.38 -13.31
C GLN A 12 -16.62 18.59 -14.46
N HIS A 13 -15.85 18.40 -15.53
CA HIS A 13 -16.16 17.39 -16.54
C HIS A 13 -15.89 16.00 -15.96
N VAL A 14 -16.96 15.32 -15.53
CA VAL A 14 -16.96 13.88 -15.21
C VAL A 14 -17.30 13.13 -16.48
N SER A 15 -16.33 12.39 -17.03
CA SER A 15 -16.57 11.47 -18.14
C SER A 15 -17.54 10.36 -17.71
N ARG A 16 -18.71 10.31 -18.37
CA ARG A 16 -19.70 9.24 -18.25
C ARG A 16 -19.14 7.95 -18.85
N ALA A 17 -19.02 6.90 -18.03
CA ALA A 17 -18.90 5.53 -18.47
C ALA A 17 -20.01 4.69 -17.82
N SER A 18 -20.51 3.74 -18.60
CA SER A 18 -21.82 3.10 -18.52
C SER A 18 -22.05 2.21 -17.29
N HIS A 19 -23.30 2.18 -16.82
CA HIS A 19 -23.78 1.35 -15.71
C HIS A 19 -23.74 -0.16 -16.04
N VAL A 20 -23.04 -0.93 -15.22
CA VAL A 20 -23.31 -2.35 -14.94
C VAL A 20 -23.17 -2.56 -13.43
N MET A 21 -24.20 -3.15 -12.79
CA MET A 21 -24.19 -3.47 -11.37
C MET A 21 -23.12 -4.54 -11.09
N GLY A 22 -21.98 -4.12 -10.52
CA GLY A 22 -20.90 -4.99 -10.05
C GLY A 22 -20.31 -4.41 -8.76
N THR A 23 -20.08 -5.28 -7.78
CA THR A 23 -19.62 -4.98 -6.42
C THR A 23 -18.45 -3.99 -6.36
N GLY A 24 -18.61 -2.90 -5.60
CA GLY A 24 -17.64 -1.82 -5.48
C GLY A 24 -16.25 -2.29 -5.04
N GLN A 25 -15.26 -2.09 -5.91
CA GLN A 25 -13.86 -2.27 -5.60
C GLN A 25 -13.36 -1.13 -4.70
N TYR A 26 -12.77 -1.50 -3.56
CA TYR A 26 -12.30 -0.59 -2.52
C TYR A 26 -10.89 -0.08 -2.84
N GLN A 27 -10.71 1.25 -2.84
CA GLN A 27 -9.38 1.89 -2.86
C GLN A 27 -8.91 2.05 -1.42
N VAL A 28 -7.86 1.31 -1.03
CA VAL A 28 -7.12 1.55 0.21
C VAL A 28 -6.27 2.81 0.01
N PRO A 29 -6.31 3.82 0.90
CA PRO A 29 -5.44 5.00 0.80
C PRO A 29 -3.97 4.59 0.88
N ILE A 30 -3.21 4.78 -0.20
CA ILE A 30 -1.78 4.45 -0.25
C ILE A 30 -0.98 5.60 0.38
N HIS A 31 -0.44 5.39 1.58
CA HIS A 31 0.46 6.35 2.24
C HIS A 31 1.79 6.50 1.48
N ARG A 32 2.08 7.73 1.03
CA ARG A 32 3.28 8.10 0.26
C ARG A 32 4.49 8.32 1.17
N ALA A 33 5.68 8.02 0.66
CA ALA A 33 6.92 8.37 1.32
C ALA A 33 7.19 9.88 1.16
N ALA A 34 7.35 10.58 2.28
CA ALA A 34 7.65 12.01 2.30
C ALA A 34 9.00 12.31 1.63
N SER A 35 9.12 13.46 0.98
CA SER A 35 10.40 13.95 0.46
C SER A 35 11.39 14.25 1.59
N LEU A 36 12.70 14.19 1.31
CA LEU A 36 13.75 14.57 2.26
C LEU A 36 14.58 15.74 1.73
N ARG A 37 14.73 16.77 2.57
CA ARG A 37 15.64 17.90 2.34
C ARG A 37 17.09 17.42 2.56
N SER A 38 18.06 17.97 1.82
CA SER A 38 19.46 17.66 2.10
C SER A 38 19.92 18.43 3.34
N VAL A 39 20.21 17.74 4.44
CA VAL A 39 20.70 18.35 5.70
C VAL A 39 22.22 18.55 5.71
N ARG A 40 22.94 17.90 4.79
CA ARG A 40 24.39 18.02 4.62
C ARG A 40 24.68 18.82 3.35
N SER A 41 25.46 19.89 3.50
CA SER A 41 26.27 20.42 2.40
C SER A 41 27.14 19.26 1.91
N VAL A 42 27.17 19.02 0.61
CA VAL A 42 27.90 17.88 0.05
C VAL A 42 29.38 18.04 0.34
N GLY A 43 29.90 17.16 1.20
CA GLY A 43 31.30 17.10 1.58
C GLY A 43 31.65 17.88 2.85
N LYS A 44 32.74 17.45 3.48
CA LYS A 44 33.57 18.23 4.43
C LYS A 44 34.17 19.50 3.76
N GLY A 45 33.36 20.20 2.96
CA GLY A 45 33.74 21.30 2.07
C GLY A 45 33.25 22.66 2.56
N VAL A 46 32.48 22.72 3.65
CA VAL A 46 32.33 23.97 4.41
C VAL A 46 33.69 24.46 4.93
N ASP A 47 34.67 23.56 5.06
CA ASP A 47 36.04 23.90 5.42
C ASP A 47 36.90 24.35 4.21
N ILE A 48 36.38 24.26 2.96
CA ILE A 48 37.14 24.60 1.73
C ILE A 48 36.65 25.93 1.12
N LEU A 49 35.39 26.30 1.31
CA LEU A 49 34.85 27.59 0.88
C LEU A 49 34.51 28.41 2.12
N ASP A 50 35.54 29.07 2.62
CA ASP A 50 35.50 30.08 3.68
C ASP A 50 34.22 30.93 3.58
N GLY A 51 33.41 30.98 4.63
CA GLY A 51 32.10 31.66 4.63
C GLY A 51 32.17 33.13 4.18
N SER A 52 33.36 33.72 4.24
CA SER A 52 33.71 35.03 3.66
C SER A 52 33.56 35.11 2.13
N ARG A 53 33.81 34.04 1.35
CA ARG A 53 33.70 34.07 -0.13
C ARG A 53 32.25 34.07 -0.64
N MET A 54 31.29 33.70 0.21
CA MET A 54 29.86 33.78 -0.10
C MET A 54 29.24 35.13 0.33
N GLN A 55 29.90 35.89 1.20
CA GLN A 55 29.45 37.22 1.60
C GLN A 55 29.63 38.19 0.43
N GLY A 56 28.52 38.58 -0.20
CA GLY A 56 28.48 39.53 -1.32
C GLY A 56 28.14 38.92 -2.68
N LEU A 57 27.99 37.60 -2.79
CA LEU A 57 27.48 36.96 -4.01
C LEU A 57 25.95 37.09 -4.07
N ASP A 58 25.40 37.45 -5.23
CA ASP A 58 23.96 37.50 -5.49
C ASP A 58 23.49 36.32 -6.36
N MET A 59 22.17 36.10 -6.42
CA MET A 59 21.59 34.98 -7.15
C MET A 59 21.86 35.04 -8.67
N PRO A 60 21.71 36.18 -9.37
CA PRO A 60 22.03 36.26 -10.80
C PRO A 60 23.49 35.91 -11.10
N THR A 61 24.44 36.38 -10.30
CA THR A 61 25.86 36.06 -10.47
C THR A 61 26.14 34.59 -10.19
N ALA A 62 25.53 34.02 -9.15
CA ALA A 62 25.66 32.59 -8.84
C ALA A 62 25.12 31.71 -9.97
N VAL A 63 24.01 32.08 -10.61
CA VAL A 63 23.47 31.36 -11.79
C VAL A 63 24.41 31.50 -12.98
N ARG A 64 24.97 32.70 -13.23
CA ARG A 64 25.96 32.90 -14.31
C ARG A 64 27.19 32.01 -14.12
N TYR A 65 27.69 31.89 -12.89
CA TYR A 65 28.85 31.05 -12.57
C TYR A 65 28.67 29.58 -12.94
N LEU A 66 27.44 29.07 -13.01
CA LEU A 66 27.19 27.70 -13.46
C LEU A 66 27.60 27.45 -14.92
N SER A 67 27.64 28.50 -15.75
CA SER A 67 27.97 28.41 -17.17
C SER A 67 29.41 28.85 -17.49
N GLU A 68 30.18 29.27 -16.50
CA GLU A 68 31.58 29.64 -16.67
C GLU A 68 32.46 28.42 -16.90
N SER A 69 33.60 28.58 -17.57
CA SER A 69 34.56 27.48 -17.79
C SER A 69 35.39 27.16 -16.55
N ASP A 70 35.49 28.09 -15.59
CA ASP A 70 36.24 27.89 -14.36
C ASP A 70 35.46 27.02 -13.37
N VAL A 71 36.00 25.82 -13.12
CA VAL A 71 35.51 24.85 -12.15
C VAL A 71 35.28 25.48 -10.77
N ALA A 72 36.16 26.38 -10.32
CA ALA A 72 36.02 27.02 -9.02
C ALA A 72 34.80 27.93 -8.94
N LEU A 73 34.49 28.64 -10.05
CA LEU A 73 33.28 29.46 -10.15
C LEU A 73 32.03 28.59 -10.20
N GLN A 74 32.03 27.52 -10.99
CA GLN A 74 30.90 26.58 -11.07
C GLN A 74 30.58 25.99 -9.69
N VAL A 75 31.60 25.53 -8.96
CA VAL A 75 31.46 25.02 -7.59
C VAL A 75 30.92 26.10 -6.66
N LEU A 76 31.45 27.33 -6.70
CA LEU A 76 31.00 28.43 -5.86
C LEU A 76 29.53 28.79 -6.13
N GLY A 77 29.15 28.90 -7.41
CA GLY A 77 27.78 29.19 -7.83
C GLY A 77 26.79 28.10 -7.37
N ALA A 78 27.13 26.83 -7.60
CA ALA A 78 26.30 25.70 -7.18
C ALA A 78 26.19 25.58 -5.65
N ALA A 79 27.29 25.78 -4.92
CA ALA A 79 27.30 25.77 -3.45
C ALA A 79 26.43 26.89 -2.86
N TYR A 80 26.54 28.10 -3.42
CA TYR A 80 25.71 29.24 -3.02
C TYR A 80 24.22 28.95 -3.25
N ILE A 81 23.88 28.46 -4.45
CA ILE A 81 22.50 28.08 -4.79
C ILE A 81 21.98 26.99 -3.84
N GLN A 82 22.79 25.98 -3.52
CA GLN A 82 22.43 24.93 -2.58
C GLN A 82 22.08 25.48 -1.20
N HIS A 83 22.90 26.41 -0.69
CA HIS A 83 22.69 27.07 0.59
C HIS A 83 21.43 27.94 0.58
N GLN A 84 21.22 28.75 -0.45
CA GLN A 84 20.04 29.62 -0.55
C GLN A 84 18.74 28.82 -0.67
N CYS A 85 18.72 27.77 -1.51
CA CYS A 85 17.56 26.87 -1.64
C CYS A 85 17.24 26.10 -0.36
N TYR A 86 18.20 25.93 0.54
CA TYR A 86 17.95 25.31 1.83
C TYR A 86 17.13 26.22 2.75
N HIS A 87 17.28 27.54 2.64
CA HIS A 87 16.70 28.50 3.58
C HIS A 87 15.50 29.28 3.04
N SER A 88 15.33 29.38 1.72
CA SER A 88 14.34 30.27 1.11
C SER A 88 13.61 29.63 -0.07
N ASP A 89 12.28 29.62 -0.03
CA ASP A 89 11.44 29.24 -1.18
C ASP A 89 11.44 30.33 -2.27
N ASP A 90 11.65 31.60 -1.90
CA ASP A 90 11.81 32.69 -2.86
C ASP A 90 13.09 32.50 -3.68
N ALA A 91 14.18 32.07 -3.04
CA ALA A 91 15.42 31.72 -3.75
C ALA A 91 15.17 30.60 -4.78
N LYS A 92 14.42 29.56 -4.40
CA LYS A 92 14.05 28.47 -5.32
C LYS A 92 13.27 28.99 -6.54
N ASN A 93 12.36 29.95 -6.34
CA ASN A 93 11.61 30.57 -7.42
C ASN A 93 12.50 31.46 -8.30
N GLN A 94 13.39 32.23 -7.69
CA GLN A 94 14.32 33.12 -8.38
C GLN A 94 15.24 32.33 -9.33
N ILE A 95 15.79 31.19 -8.88
CA ILE A 95 16.65 30.33 -9.70
C ILE A 95 15.92 29.81 -10.94
N ARG A 96 14.64 29.44 -10.80
CA ARG A 96 13.81 29.02 -11.94
C ARG A 96 13.60 30.16 -12.94
N VAL A 97 13.28 31.36 -12.46
CA VAL A 97 13.09 32.56 -13.31
C VAL A 97 14.37 32.94 -14.03
N LEU A 98 15.53 32.78 -13.38
CA LEU A 98 16.84 33.03 -13.96
C LEU A 98 17.36 31.90 -14.87
N HIS A 99 16.52 30.92 -15.24
CA HIS A 99 16.92 29.76 -16.04
C HIS A 99 18.08 28.94 -15.45
N GLY A 100 18.24 28.95 -14.12
CA GLY A 100 19.28 28.21 -13.43
C GLY A 100 19.07 26.69 -13.41
N VAL A 101 17.84 26.20 -13.61
CA VAL A 101 17.56 24.75 -13.65
C VAL A 101 18.27 24.07 -14.84
N PRO A 102 18.09 24.51 -16.11
CA PRO A 102 18.88 23.97 -17.22
C PRO A 102 20.40 24.06 -17.01
N ALA A 103 20.90 25.17 -16.44
CA ALA A 103 22.32 25.34 -16.17
C ALA A 103 22.85 24.30 -15.16
N LEU A 104 22.11 24.03 -14.08
CA LEU A 104 22.44 22.96 -13.14
C LEU A 104 22.43 21.58 -13.80
N VAL A 105 21.48 21.31 -14.71
CA VAL A 105 21.39 20.03 -15.42
C VAL A 105 22.61 19.77 -16.29
N GLN A 106 23.12 20.80 -16.99
CA GLN A 106 24.34 20.67 -17.80
C GLN A 106 25.55 20.23 -16.96
N LEU A 107 25.64 20.71 -15.71
CA LEU A 107 26.73 20.37 -14.81
C LEU A 107 26.70 18.94 -14.28
N PHE A 108 25.61 18.18 -14.47
CA PHE A 108 25.59 16.74 -14.12
C PHE A 108 26.59 15.94 -14.98
N SER A 109 26.86 16.40 -16.20
CA SER A 109 27.83 15.77 -17.11
C SER A 109 29.25 16.34 -17.00
N SER A 110 29.54 17.17 -15.99
CA SER A 110 30.89 17.69 -15.76
C SER A 110 31.89 16.57 -15.46
N ASP A 111 33.09 16.65 -16.03
CA ASP A 111 34.20 15.75 -15.70
C ASP A 111 34.75 15.97 -14.28
N ASN A 112 34.42 17.12 -13.67
CA ASN A 112 34.79 17.42 -12.30
C ASN A 112 33.74 16.92 -11.29
N GLN A 113 34.14 15.98 -10.43
CA GLN A 113 33.28 15.38 -9.42
C GLN A 113 32.75 16.37 -8.38
N ALA A 114 33.52 17.41 -8.02
CA ALA A 114 33.04 18.44 -7.08
C ALA A 114 31.89 19.24 -7.68
N VAL A 115 32.02 19.63 -8.96
CA VAL A 115 30.94 20.31 -9.71
C VAL A 115 29.68 19.43 -9.74
N GLN A 116 29.80 18.13 -10.06
CA GLN A 116 28.66 17.20 -10.05
C GLN A 116 27.98 17.11 -8.68
N ARG A 117 28.76 16.96 -7.60
CA ARG A 117 28.23 16.89 -6.23
C ARG A 117 27.48 18.17 -5.86
N TYR A 118 28.07 19.34 -6.08
CA TYR A 118 27.42 20.60 -5.73
C TYR A 118 26.20 20.89 -6.62
N ALA A 119 26.26 20.61 -7.93
CA ALA A 119 25.13 20.81 -8.83
C ALA A 119 23.94 19.89 -8.48
N THR A 120 24.20 18.61 -8.18
CA THR A 120 23.16 17.66 -7.75
C THR A 120 22.63 17.99 -6.35
N GLY A 121 23.49 18.43 -5.43
CA GLY A 121 23.10 18.90 -4.09
C GLY A 121 22.22 20.15 -4.13
N ALA A 122 22.61 21.13 -4.96
CA ALA A 122 21.83 22.32 -5.27
C ALA A 122 20.45 21.94 -5.81
N THR A 123 20.42 21.04 -6.80
CA THR A 123 19.18 20.55 -7.42
C THR A 123 18.27 19.88 -6.39
N ARG A 124 18.81 19.04 -5.50
CA ARG A 124 18.02 18.35 -4.46
C ARG A 124 17.28 19.33 -3.56
N ASN A 125 17.94 20.40 -3.14
CA ASN A 125 17.33 21.46 -2.33
C ASN A 125 16.35 22.32 -3.14
N LEU A 126 16.71 22.65 -4.38
CA LEU A 126 15.91 23.47 -5.29
C LEU A 126 14.52 22.87 -5.55
N ILE A 127 14.43 21.55 -5.68
CA ILE A 127 13.17 20.86 -5.95
C ILE A 127 12.43 20.41 -4.68
N TYR A 128 13.03 20.54 -3.49
CA TYR A 128 12.40 20.09 -2.25
C TYR A 128 11.14 20.92 -1.98
N GLU A 129 9.99 20.25 -1.85
CA GLU A 129 8.65 20.84 -1.66
C GLU A 129 8.21 21.89 -2.71
N ASN A 130 8.95 22.06 -3.81
CA ASN A 130 8.62 23.00 -4.87
C ASN A 130 8.13 22.27 -6.13
N SER A 131 6.85 22.39 -6.46
CA SER A 131 6.25 21.70 -7.62
C SER A 131 6.87 22.09 -8.94
N ASP A 132 7.00 23.39 -9.16
CA ASP A 132 7.30 23.91 -10.47
C ASP A 132 8.76 23.66 -10.82
N ASN A 133 9.64 23.69 -9.83
CA ASN A 133 11.04 23.31 -10.01
C ASN A 133 11.20 21.83 -10.30
N LYS A 134 10.34 20.95 -9.76
CA LYS A 134 10.32 19.53 -10.14
C LYS A 134 9.95 19.35 -11.60
N VAL A 135 8.93 20.08 -12.08
CA VAL A 135 8.52 20.08 -13.49
C VAL A 135 9.65 20.61 -14.37
N ALA A 136 10.22 21.78 -14.03
CA ALA A 136 11.32 22.37 -14.77
C ALA A 136 12.55 21.45 -14.88
N LEU A 137 12.91 20.73 -13.81
CA LEU A 137 14.01 19.77 -13.84
C LEU A 137 13.74 18.61 -14.79
N VAL A 138 12.50 18.10 -14.78
CA VAL A 138 12.07 17.00 -15.65
C VAL A 138 11.98 17.44 -17.11
N ASP A 139 11.54 18.67 -17.38
CA ASP A 139 11.44 19.24 -18.72
C ASP A 139 12.82 19.56 -19.30
N ALA A 140 13.77 19.96 -18.45
CA ALA A 140 15.17 20.15 -18.84
C ALA A 140 15.95 18.84 -19.07
N GLY A 141 15.29 17.67 -19.00
CA GLY A 141 15.95 16.37 -19.21
C GLY A 141 16.84 15.93 -18.04
N GLY A 142 16.66 16.52 -16.85
CA GLY A 142 17.51 16.26 -15.68
C GLY A 142 17.47 14.80 -15.21
N VAL A 143 16.33 14.12 -15.34
CA VAL A 143 16.19 12.72 -14.91
C VAL A 143 17.14 11.81 -15.69
N MET A 144 17.18 11.92 -17.02
CA MET A 144 18.06 11.10 -17.88
C MET A 144 19.55 11.31 -17.54
N HIS A 145 19.98 12.55 -17.31
CA HIS A 145 21.36 12.87 -16.94
C HIS A 145 21.72 12.34 -15.56
N LEU A 146 20.80 12.45 -14.59
CA LEU A 146 21.01 11.94 -13.24
C LEU A 146 21.17 10.41 -13.23
N VAL A 147 20.35 9.69 -13.97
CA VAL A 147 20.41 8.21 -14.01
C VAL A 147 21.62 7.70 -14.81
N SER A 148 22.12 8.46 -15.79
CA SER A 148 23.33 8.07 -16.53
C SER A 148 24.58 8.10 -15.65
N ILE A 149 24.69 9.05 -14.72
CA ILE A 149 25.85 9.17 -13.82
C ILE A 149 25.73 8.32 -12.53
N LEU A 150 24.62 7.60 -12.34
CA LEU A 150 24.38 6.75 -11.17
C LEU A 150 25.35 5.56 -11.04
N SER A 151 26.00 5.17 -12.13
CA SER A 151 27.01 4.10 -12.19
C SER A 151 28.39 4.49 -11.66
N GLN A 152 28.64 5.77 -11.41
CA GLN A 152 29.95 6.21 -10.92
C GLN A 152 30.19 5.68 -9.48
N PRO A 153 31.44 5.31 -9.12
CA PRO A 153 31.79 4.83 -7.79
C PRO A 153 31.91 5.99 -6.77
N ASP A 154 30.87 6.83 -6.69
CA ASP A 154 30.78 7.96 -5.78
C ASP A 154 29.49 7.85 -4.96
N GLU A 155 29.61 7.33 -3.75
CA GLU A 155 28.47 7.06 -2.87
C GLU A 155 27.72 8.33 -2.46
N GLU A 156 28.42 9.44 -2.24
CA GLU A 156 27.79 10.72 -1.88
C GLU A 156 26.99 11.29 -3.05
N LEU A 157 27.51 11.18 -4.27
CA LEU A 157 26.80 11.57 -5.48
C LEU A 157 25.59 10.64 -5.72
N ARG A 158 25.77 9.32 -5.65
CA ARG A 158 24.69 8.32 -5.78
C ARG A 158 23.57 8.57 -4.78
N LYS A 159 23.92 8.84 -3.52
CA LYS A 159 22.96 9.18 -2.45
C LYS A 159 22.19 10.45 -2.77
N THR A 160 22.87 11.47 -3.30
CA THR A 160 22.23 12.74 -3.68
C THR A 160 21.29 12.54 -4.86
N ILE A 161 21.70 11.80 -5.89
CA ILE A 161 20.89 11.47 -7.07
C ILE A 161 19.62 10.71 -6.66
N THR A 162 19.75 9.63 -5.89
CA THR A 162 18.58 8.85 -5.44
C THR A 162 17.65 9.70 -4.58
N GLY A 163 18.19 10.64 -3.79
CA GLY A 163 17.41 11.64 -3.06
C GLY A 163 16.66 12.62 -3.96
N VAL A 164 17.25 13.07 -5.07
CA VAL A 164 16.57 13.90 -6.09
C VAL A 164 15.40 13.11 -6.71
N LEU A 165 15.64 11.86 -7.11
CA LEU A 165 14.63 10.99 -7.71
C LEU A 165 13.47 10.71 -6.73
N TRP A 166 13.77 10.50 -5.44
CA TRP A 166 12.74 10.39 -4.41
C TRP A 166 11.92 11.68 -4.27
N ASN A 167 12.57 12.86 -4.26
CA ASN A 167 11.86 14.14 -4.20
C ASN A 167 10.95 14.35 -5.42
N LEU A 168 11.39 13.98 -6.62
CA LEU A 168 10.58 14.02 -7.84
C LEU A 168 9.38 13.06 -7.75
N SER A 169 9.58 11.85 -7.25
CA SER A 169 8.55 10.80 -7.16
C SER A 169 7.35 11.19 -6.30
N SER A 170 7.43 12.22 -5.45
CA SER A 170 6.31 12.66 -4.61
C SER A 170 5.17 13.36 -5.39
N ARG A 171 5.37 13.75 -6.66
CA ARG A 171 4.36 14.43 -7.50
C ARG A 171 3.73 13.45 -8.49
N ASP A 172 2.41 13.28 -8.45
CA ASP A 172 1.72 12.23 -9.21
C ASP A 172 1.92 12.30 -10.73
N HIS A 173 1.81 13.50 -11.32
CA HIS A 173 1.94 13.68 -12.77
C HIS A 173 3.37 13.43 -13.29
N LEU A 174 4.38 13.37 -12.42
CA LEU A 174 5.77 13.07 -12.81
C LEU A 174 6.10 11.58 -12.74
N LYS A 175 5.34 10.79 -11.97
CA LYS A 175 5.68 9.39 -11.68
C LYS A 175 5.66 8.49 -12.92
N GLU A 176 4.80 8.76 -13.91
CA GLU A 176 4.83 8.03 -15.18
C GLU A 176 6.11 8.27 -16.00
N LYS A 177 6.64 9.50 -15.99
CA LYS A 177 7.89 9.81 -16.68
C LYS A 177 9.08 9.21 -15.92
N LEU A 178 9.08 9.32 -14.59
CA LEU A 178 10.08 8.67 -13.73
C LEU A 178 10.07 7.14 -13.86
N SER A 179 8.90 6.50 -13.95
CA SER A 179 8.84 5.05 -14.16
C SER A 179 9.35 4.65 -15.55
N LYS A 180 9.30 5.54 -16.54
CA LYS A 180 9.91 5.35 -17.86
C LYS A 180 11.43 5.42 -17.80
N GLU A 181 11.95 6.52 -17.26
CA GLU A 181 13.37 6.89 -17.36
C GLU A 181 14.24 6.37 -16.21
N ALA A 182 13.71 6.33 -14.98
CA ALA A 182 14.51 6.03 -13.78
C ALA A 182 14.32 4.63 -13.21
N LEU A 183 13.15 4.00 -13.37
CA LEU A 183 12.89 2.67 -12.81
C LEU A 183 13.90 1.60 -13.27
N PRO A 184 14.24 1.45 -14.56
CA PRO A 184 15.22 0.46 -15.00
C PRO A 184 16.60 0.71 -14.35
N GLU A 185 17.05 1.95 -14.42
CA GLU A 185 18.37 2.38 -13.92
C GLU A 185 18.49 2.23 -12.40
N LEU A 186 17.45 2.59 -11.64
CA LEU A 186 17.40 2.37 -10.19
C LEU A 186 17.39 0.88 -9.84
N THR A 187 16.76 0.04 -10.66
CA THR A 187 16.71 -1.40 -10.42
C THR A 187 18.08 -2.04 -10.68
N ASP A 188 18.64 -1.81 -11.88
CA ASP A 188 19.85 -2.48 -12.34
C ASP A 188 21.13 -1.94 -11.68
N LYS A 189 21.21 -0.63 -11.44
CA LYS A 189 22.45 0.01 -10.94
C LYS A 189 22.47 0.22 -9.43
N VAL A 190 21.33 0.07 -8.75
CA VAL A 190 21.23 0.31 -7.31
C VAL A 190 20.58 -0.85 -6.58
N LEU A 191 19.32 -1.17 -6.88
CA LEU A 191 18.56 -2.13 -6.09
C LEU A 191 19.18 -3.54 -6.15
N ILE A 192 19.43 -4.05 -7.36
CA ILE A 192 19.99 -5.40 -7.55
C ILE A 192 21.39 -5.51 -6.92
N PRO A 193 22.36 -4.62 -7.20
CA PRO A 193 23.69 -4.69 -6.60
C PRO A 193 23.67 -4.63 -5.08
N LEU A 194 22.92 -3.68 -4.49
CA LEU A 194 22.89 -3.52 -3.03
C LEU A 194 22.25 -4.72 -2.32
N CYS A 195 21.17 -5.29 -2.86
CA CYS A 195 20.58 -6.51 -2.30
C CYS A 195 21.47 -7.75 -2.48
N GLY A 196 22.46 -7.71 -3.37
CA GLY A 196 23.47 -8.75 -3.55
C GLY A 196 24.66 -8.63 -2.60
N SER A 197 24.80 -7.51 -1.88
CA SER A 197 25.94 -7.21 -0.99
C SER A 197 25.53 -6.96 0.47
N LEU A 198 24.47 -7.63 0.94
CA LEU A 198 24.01 -7.50 2.32
C LEU A 198 25.03 -8.12 3.32
N PRO A 199 25.23 -7.52 4.51
CA PRO A 199 24.58 -6.31 5.02
C PRO A 199 25.15 -5.02 4.42
N LEU A 200 24.29 -4.02 4.21
CA LEU A 200 24.69 -2.72 3.65
C LEU A 200 25.55 -1.90 4.62
N SER A 201 26.56 -1.22 4.07
CA SER A 201 27.30 -0.16 4.77
C SER A 201 26.42 1.09 5.01
N PRO A 202 26.79 2.01 5.93
CA PRO A 202 25.97 3.19 6.21
C PRO A 202 25.63 4.07 4.98
N PRO A 203 26.56 4.38 4.07
CA PRO A 203 26.23 5.13 2.85
C PRO A 203 25.30 4.35 1.92
N GLU A 204 25.50 3.04 1.77
CA GLU A 204 24.64 2.18 0.97
C GLU A 204 23.22 2.11 1.52
N LYS A 205 23.04 2.12 2.85
CA LYS A 205 21.71 2.20 3.48
C LYS A 205 20.98 3.48 3.09
N ASP A 206 21.65 4.64 3.07
CA ASP A 206 21.03 5.89 2.63
C ASP A 206 20.63 5.84 1.15
N ILE A 207 21.51 5.30 0.29
CA ILE A 207 21.24 5.11 -1.14
C ILE A 207 20.04 4.18 -1.34
N PHE A 208 20.01 3.06 -0.63
CA PHE A 208 18.93 2.07 -0.67
C PHE A 208 17.62 2.66 -0.15
N LEU A 209 17.66 3.39 0.96
CA LEU A 209 16.49 4.04 1.55
C LEU A 209 15.87 5.05 0.58
N ASN A 210 16.69 5.91 -0.04
CA ASN A 210 16.20 6.86 -1.03
C ASN A 210 15.60 6.16 -2.26
N THR A 211 16.25 5.08 -2.72
CA THR A 211 15.81 4.29 -3.87
C THR A 211 14.47 3.63 -3.59
N THR A 212 14.35 2.91 -2.47
CA THR A 212 13.10 2.24 -2.07
C THR A 212 11.99 3.24 -1.75
N GLY A 213 12.31 4.42 -1.20
CA GLY A 213 11.36 5.52 -1.02
C GLY A 213 10.80 6.06 -2.35
N CYS A 214 11.66 6.18 -3.37
CA CYS A 214 11.25 6.48 -4.73
C CYS A 214 10.33 5.39 -5.30
N LEU A 215 10.71 4.12 -5.21
CA LEU A 215 9.92 2.98 -5.69
C LEU A 215 8.56 2.87 -4.98
N ARG A 216 8.50 3.14 -3.68
CA ARG A 216 7.26 3.20 -2.90
C ARG A 216 6.31 4.26 -3.45
N ASN A 217 6.83 5.42 -3.83
CA ASN A 217 6.03 6.47 -4.44
C ASN A 217 5.59 6.11 -5.87
N LEU A 218 6.46 5.51 -6.69
CA LEU A 218 6.12 5.07 -8.06
C LEU A 218 5.03 3.99 -8.06
N SER A 219 5.07 3.03 -7.12
CA SER A 219 4.08 1.94 -7.03
C SER A 219 2.67 2.40 -6.62
N SER A 220 2.51 3.65 -6.15
CA SER A 220 1.23 4.18 -5.62
C SER A 220 0.26 4.78 -6.67
N VAL A 221 0.58 4.74 -7.96
CA VAL A 221 -0.11 5.54 -8.99
C VAL A 221 -1.23 4.76 -9.67
N ASN A 222 -0.99 4.35 -10.91
CA ASN A 222 -1.96 3.73 -11.79
C ASN A 222 -1.50 2.34 -12.18
N GLU A 223 -2.44 1.59 -12.76
CA GLU A 223 -2.22 0.24 -13.28
C GLU A 223 -0.99 0.17 -14.18
N ARG A 224 -0.84 1.11 -15.12
CA ARG A 224 0.31 1.13 -16.06
C ARG A 224 1.66 1.13 -15.35
N THR A 225 1.81 1.95 -14.31
CA THR A 225 3.07 2.03 -13.55
C THR A 225 3.29 0.79 -12.69
N ARG A 226 2.23 0.30 -12.02
CA ARG A 226 2.31 -0.97 -11.27
C ARG A 226 2.71 -2.12 -12.18
N GLN A 227 2.09 -2.23 -13.35
CA GLN A 227 2.38 -3.28 -14.31
C GLN A 227 3.83 -3.22 -14.78
N LYS A 228 4.32 -2.03 -15.15
CA LYS A 228 5.73 -1.84 -15.49
C LYS A 228 6.68 -2.25 -14.36
N MET A 229 6.32 -1.99 -13.11
CA MET A 229 7.11 -2.43 -11.96
C MET A 229 7.07 -3.95 -11.77
N ARG A 230 5.90 -4.60 -11.91
CA ARG A 230 5.79 -6.07 -11.87
C ARG A 230 6.64 -6.73 -12.96
N ASP A 231 6.67 -6.13 -14.15
CA ASP A 231 7.42 -6.64 -15.30
C ASP A 231 8.92 -6.30 -15.25
N MET A 232 9.36 -5.47 -14.30
CA MET A 232 10.77 -5.05 -14.18
C MET A 232 11.62 -6.21 -13.62
N PRO A 233 12.56 -6.78 -14.41
CA PRO A 233 13.37 -7.90 -13.96
C PRO A 233 14.17 -7.56 -12.70
N GLY A 234 14.23 -8.50 -11.75
CA GLY A 234 14.99 -8.33 -10.51
C GLY A 234 14.37 -7.39 -9.47
N LEU A 235 13.42 -6.52 -9.82
CA LEU A 235 12.80 -5.58 -8.87
C LEU A 235 12.18 -6.32 -7.68
N VAL A 236 11.21 -7.21 -7.95
CA VAL A 236 10.50 -7.93 -6.89
C VAL A 236 11.42 -8.91 -6.16
N ASP A 237 12.33 -9.57 -6.89
CA ASP A 237 13.31 -10.50 -6.30
C ASP A 237 14.22 -9.80 -5.28
N SER A 238 14.76 -8.63 -5.63
CA SER A 238 15.62 -7.84 -4.75
C SER A 238 14.87 -7.33 -3.52
N LEU A 239 13.61 -6.90 -3.66
CA LEU A 239 12.79 -6.49 -2.52
C LEU A 239 12.53 -7.67 -1.56
N VAL A 240 12.19 -8.84 -2.10
CA VAL A 240 11.99 -10.05 -1.30
C VAL A 240 13.29 -10.47 -0.61
N SER A 241 14.40 -10.46 -1.32
CA SER A 241 15.73 -10.77 -0.78
C SER A 241 16.09 -9.87 0.41
N TYR A 242 15.84 -8.56 0.29
CA TYR A 242 16.08 -7.62 1.39
C TYR A 242 15.16 -7.90 2.59
N ILE A 243 13.86 -8.13 2.36
CA ILE A 243 12.91 -8.46 3.44
C ILE A 243 13.32 -9.74 4.18
N GLN A 244 13.91 -10.71 3.48
CA GLN A 244 14.36 -11.97 4.07
C GLN A 244 15.63 -11.85 4.92
N GLN A 245 16.50 -10.87 4.60
CA GLN A 245 17.84 -10.77 5.16
C GLN A 245 18.01 -9.62 6.16
N GLU A 246 17.21 -8.56 6.08
CA GLU A 246 17.28 -7.47 7.06
C GLU A 246 16.63 -7.89 8.37
N GLU A 247 17.46 -7.96 9.41
CA GLU A 247 17.07 -8.41 10.75
C GLU A 247 16.51 -7.27 11.60
N ARG A 248 16.79 -5.99 11.26
CA ARG A 248 16.30 -4.83 12.00
C ARG A 248 14.83 -4.52 11.65
N PRO A 249 13.88 -4.72 12.57
CA PRO A 249 12.45 -4.59 12.28
C PRO A 249 11.97 -3.14 12.15
N ASP A 250 12.76 -2.18 12.65
CA ASP A 250 12.54 -0.74 12.52
C ASP A 250 13.24 -0.12 11.30
N ASP A 251 13.92 -0.93 10.47
CA ASP A 251 14.63 -0.46 9.28
C ASP A 251 13.68 0.20 8.27
N LYS A 252 14.03 1.41 7.85
CA LYS A 252 13.21 2.19 6.92
C LYS A 252 13.27 1.68 5.47
N GLY A 253 14.36 1.01 5.10
CA GLY A 253 14.46 0.29 3.83
C GLY A 253 13.49 -0.88 3.80
N LEU A 254 13.42 -1.65 4.89
CA LEU A 254 12.48 -2.76 5.08
C LEU A 254 11.02 -2.27 5.00
N GLU A 255 10.69 -1.19 5.72
CA GLU A 255 9.37 -0.54 5.67
C GLU A 255 8.98 -0.18 4.22
N ASN A 256 9.89 0.43 3.47
CA ASN A 256 9.64 0.82 2.08
C ASN A 256 9.46 -0.41 1.18
N CYS A 257 10.26 -1.46 1.34
CA CYS A 257 10.14 -2.70 0.58
C CYS A 257 8.75 -3.34 0.77
N LEU A 258 8.30 -3.46 2.02
CA LEU A 258 6.97 -3.98 2.36
C LEU A 258 5.86 -3.11 1.75
N CYS A 259 6.00 -1.79 1.82
CA CYS A 259 5.05 -0.87 1.19
C CYS A 259 5.00 -1.04 -0.34
N VAL A 260 6.13 -1.22 -1.01
CA VAL A 260 6.17 -1.50 -2.45
C VAL A 260 5.47 -2.82 -2.74
N MET A 261 5.79 -3.89 -2.01
CA MET A 261 5.16 -5.20 -2.16
C MET A 261 3.63 -5.10 -1.99
N ARG A 262 3.14 -4.42 -0.95
CA ARG A 262 1.71 -4.15 -0.75
C ARG A 262 1.07 -3.46 -1.96
N ASN A 263 1.71 -2.41 -2.48
CA ASN A 263 1.20 -1.63 -3.60
C ASN A 263 1.17 -2.45 -4.90
N LEU A 264 2.17 -3.30 -5.13
CA LEU A 264 2.21 -4.19 -6.30
C LEU A 264 1.18 -5.33 -6.18
N SER A 265 0.81 -5.74 -4.96
CA SER A 265 -0.30 -6.68 -4.73
C SER A 265 -1.69 -6.05 -4.92
N TYR A 266 -1.82 -4.72 -4.99
CA TYR A 266 -3.11 -4.07 -5.21
C TYR A 266 -3.68 -4.42 -6.60
N GLN A 267 -4.97 -4.77 -6.66
CA GLN A 267 -5.66 -5.18 -7.89
C GLN A 267 -4.94 -6.30 -8.67
N LEU A 268 -4.20 -7.15 -7.97
CA LEU A 268 -3.33 -8.16 -8.58
C LEU A 268 -4.06 -8.99 -9.64
N TYR A 269 -5.18 -9.61 -9.28
CA TYR A 269 -5.90 -10.54 -10.17
C TYR A 269 -6.52 -9.91 -11.41
N SER A 270 -6.94 -8.65 -11.34
CA SER A 270 -7.48 -7.92 -12.49
C SER A 270 -6.37 -7.48 -13.45
N GLU A 271 -5.15 -7.30 -12.95
CA GLU A 271 -4.00 -6.79 -13.69
C GLU A 271 -3.00 -7.90 -14.10
N LEU A 272 -3.24 -9.16 -13.71
CA LEU A 272 -2.38 -10.28 -14.09
C LEU A 272 -2.33 -10.48 -15.61
N PRO A 273 -1.16 -10.89 -16.17
CA PRO A 273 -1.09 -11.32 -17.55
C PRO A 273 -2.09 -12.45 -17.84
N PRO A 274 -2.77 -12.46 -19.01
CA PRO A 274 -3.83 -13.44 -19.30
C PRO A 274 -3.40 -14.90 -19.15
N SER A 275 -2.15 -15.23 -19.52
CA SER A 275 -1.58 -16.57 -19.37
C SER A 275 -1.47 -17.01 -17.91
N VAL A 276 -1.03 -16.10 -17.04
CA VAL A 276 -0.94 -16.34 -15.60
C VAL A 276 -2.34 -16.46 -15.01
N ARG A 277 -3.27 -15.57 -15.38
CA ARG A 277 -4.65 -15.62 -14.88
C ARG A 277 -5.31 -16.95 -15.22
N LEU A 278 -5.19 -17.42 -16.47
CA LEU A 278 -5.74 -18.70 -16.91
C LEU A 278 -5.14 -19.88 -16.13
N ARG A 279 -3.82 -19.86 -15.88
CA ARG A 279 -3.13 -20.88 -15.06
C ARG A 279 -3.69 -20.93 -13.64
N LEU A 280 -3.86 -19.77 -13.00
CA LEU A 280 -4.32 -19.67 -11.60
C LEU A 280 -5.83 -19.89 -11.42
N GLU A 281 -6.63 -19.67 -12.47
CA GLU A 281 -8.05 -20.06 -12.51
C GLU A 281 -8.24 -21.58 -12.45
N GLY A 282 -7.21 -22.34 -12.86
CA GLY A 282 -7.21 -23.80 -12.87
C GLY A 282 -8.15 -24.39 -13.93
N PRO A 283 -8.21 -25.73 -14.04
CA PRO A 283 -9.10 -26.38 -15.00
C PRO A 283 -10.56 -26.08 -14.68
N THR A 284 -11.29 -25.54 -15.67
CA THR A 284 -12.75 -25.42 -15.60
C THR A 284 -13.38 -26.80 -15.54
N ARG A 285 -14.53 -26.95 -14.85
CA ARG A 285 -15.24 -28.23 -14.68
C ARG A 285 -15.48 -29.02 -15.98
N GLY A 286 -15.48 -28.37 -17.14
CA GLY A 286 -15.58 -29.03 -18.46
C GLY A 286 -14.29 -29.69 -18.98
N SER A 287 -13.12 -29.33 -18.46
CA SER A 287 -11.83 -29.90 -18.87
C SER A 287 -11.36 -31.06 -17.99
N ALA A 288 -11.84 -31.14 -16.74
CA ALA A 288 -11.49 -32.22 -15.80
C ALA A 288 -12.14 -33.58 -16.14
N ILE A 289 -13.11 -33.60 -17.07
CA ILE A 289 -13.83 -34.82 -17.47
C ILE A 289 -13.01 -35.67 -18.45
N LYS A 290 -11.98 -35.11 -19.12
CA LYS A 290 -11.22 -35.85 -20.15
C LYS A 290 -10.04 -36.68 -19.64
N ASP A 291 -9.55 -36.45 -18.42
CA ASP A 291 -8.36 -37.16 -17.90
C ASP A 291 -8.67 -38.13 -16.73
N SER A 292 -9.95 -38.41 -16.44
CA SER A 292 -10.37 -39.26 -15.31
C SER A 292 -11.07 -40.55 -15.74
N GLU A 293 -10.63 -41.18 -16.83
CA GLU A 293 -10.97 -42.59 -17.10
C GLU A 293 -9.84 -43.51 -16.63
N ALA A 294 -9.73 -43.65 -15.30
CA ALA A 294 -9.17 -44.84 -14.69
C ALA A 294 -10.13 -45.29 -13.59
N ILE A 295 -11.06 -46.17 -13.97
CA ILE A 295 -12.01 -46.84 -13.08
C ILE A 295 -11.21 -47.76 -12.15
N GLY A 296 -11.17 -47.42 -10.87
CA GLY A 296 -10.70 -48.28 -9.79
C GLY A 296 -11.72 -48.30 -8.66
N CYS A 297 -12.50 -49.38 -8.58
CA CYS A 297 -13.35 -49.66 -7.43
C CYS A 297 -12.50 -49.76 -6.16
N PHE A 298 -13.03 -49.24 -5.05
CA PHE A 298 -12.48 -49.17 -3.69
C PHE A 298 -11.49 -48.03 -3.40
N THR A 299 -12.02 -46.89 -2.92
CA THR A 299 -11.24 -45.99 -2.04
C THR A 299 -12.14 -45.37 -0.96
N LEU A 300 -11.81 -45.68 0.30
CA LEU A 300 -12.30 -44.99 1.49
C LEU A 300 -11.77 -43.55 1.47
N TYR A 301 -12.66 -42.56 1.38
CA TYR A 301 -12.29 -41.14 1.43
C TYR A 301 -11.75 -40.78 2.83
N SER A 302 -10.43 -40.78 2.97
CA SER A 302 -9.74 -40.23 4.14
C SER A 302 -9.46 -38.74 3.92
N LYS A 303 -9.78 -37.88 4.89
CA LYS A 303 -9.50 -36.42 4.84
C LYS A 303 -8.03 -36.08 4.55
N LYS A 304 -7.10 -36.99 4.85
CA LYS A 304 -5.66 -36.86 4.61
C LYS A 304 -5.29 -36.88 3.12
N ASP A 305 -6.05 -37.57 2.28
CA ASP A 305 -5.79 -37.65 0.84
C ASP A 305 -6.24 -36.37 0.10
N THR A 306 -7.27 -35.69 0.62
CA THR A 306 -7.75 -34.42 0.07
C THR A 306 -6.74 -33.28 0.26
N GLU A 307 -6.12 -33.16 1.45
CA GLU A 307 -5.08 -32.15 1.73
C GLU A 307 -3.81 -32.39 0.91
N ARG A 308 -3.41 -33.66 0.75
CA ARG A 308 -2.23 -34.03 -0.06
C ARG A 308 -2.45 -33.72 -1.54
N ASN A 309 -3.65 -34.00 -2.06
CA ASN A 309 -4.03 -33.65 -3.44
C ASN A 309 -4.15 -32.14 -3.67
N GLN A 310 -4.63 -31.36 -2.70
CA GLN A 310 -4.67 -29.89 -2.80
C GLN A 310 -3.27 -29.28 -2.80
N ASN A 311 -2.37 -29.74 -1.94
CA ASN A 311 -0.97 -29.27 -1.93
C ASN A 311 -0.23 -29.63 -3.23
N LEU A 312 -0.49 -30.81 -3.80
CA LEU A 312 0.03 -31.21 -5.11
C LEU A 312 -0.53 -30.33 -6.24
N SER A 313 -1.81 -29.94 -6.19
CA SER A 313 -2.44 -29.01 -7.14
C SER A 313 -1.79 -27.63 -7.07
N ILE A 314 -1.62 -27.07 -5.88
CA ILE A 314 -0.98 -25.75 -5.68
C ILE A 314 0.43 -25.75 -6.27
N LEU A 315 1.22 -26.79 -6.00
CA LEU A 315 2.60 -26.93 -6.52
C LEU A 315 2.68 -27.15 -8.04
N SER A 316 1.60 -27.58 -8.69
CA SER A 316 1.53 -27.70 -10.15
C SER A 316 1.21 -26.36 -10.83
N GLU A 317 0.58 -25.43 -10.10
CA GLU A 317 0.08 -24.17 -10.65
C GLU A 317 1.08 -23.02 -10.52
N VAL A 318 2.08 -23.15 -9.63
CA VAL A 318 3.18 -22.18 -9.46
C VAL A 318 4.55 -22.85 -9.52
N SER A 319 5.57 -22.06 -9.86
CA SER A 319 6.96 -22.53 -9.87
C SER A 319 7.43 -22.92 -8.46
N ARG A 320 8.27 -23.94 -8.33
CA ARG A 320 8.88 -24.33 -7.02
C ARG A 320 9.67 -23.19 -6.38
N GLN A 321 10.33 -22.38 -7.20
CA GLN A 321 11.02 -21.16 -6.81
C GLN A 321 10.39 -20.00 -7.56
N PRO A 322 9.63 -19.11 -6.87
CA PRO A 322 9.08 -17.93 -7.51
C PRO A 322 10.21 -17.00 -7.96
N LYS A 323 9.98 -16.30 -9.08
CA LYS A 323 10.86 -15.26 -9.61
C LYS A 323 10.04 -14.05 -10.04
N GLY A 324 10.63 -12.86 -9.92
CA GLY A 324 10.00 -11.60 -10.31
C GLY A 324 8.61 -11.44 -9.69
N ALA A 325 7.64 -11.02 -10.50
CA ALA A 325 6.27 -10.83 -10.04
C ALA A 325 5.60 -12.08 -9.47
N GLU A 326 6.07 -13.30 -9.78
CA GLU A 326 5.45 -14.53 -9.27
C GLU A 326 5.44 -14.56 -7.74
N TRP A 327 6.40 -13.93 -7.08
CA TRP A 327 6.39 -13.74 -5.63
C TRP A 327 5.08 -13.14 -5.11
N LEU A 328 4.45 -12.22 -5.84
CA LEU A 328 3.26 -11.49 -5.37
C LEU A 328 2.03 -12.40 -5.21
N TRP A 329 1.98 -13.56 -5.87
CA TRP A 329 0.89 -14.54 -5.75
C TRP A 329 1.40 -15.93 -5.35
N HIS A 330 2.67 -16.10 -5.03
CA HIS A 330 3.23 -17.39 -4.64
C HIS A 330 3.01 -17.66 -3.14
N PRO A 331 2.63 -18.89 -2.71
CA PRO A 331 2.41 -19.22 -1.29
C PRO A 331 3.54 -18.81 -0.33
N LYS A 332 4.81 -18.94 -0.75
CA LYS A 332 6.00 -18.49 0.02
C LYS A 332 5.97 -17.02 0.46
N VAL A 333 5.24 -16.13 -0.23
CA VAL A 333 5.13 -14.73 0.20
C VAL A 333 4.32 -14.58 1.48
N VAL A 334 3.41 -15.52 1.76
CA VAL A 334 2.63 -15.53 3.00
C VAL A 334 3.55 -15.80 4.19
N ALA A 335 4.47 -16.75 4.06
CA ALA A 335 5.51 -17.03 5.07
C ALA A 335 6.41 -15.80 5.30
N LEU A 336 6.78 -15.09 4.24
CA LEU A 336 7.55 -13.85 4.33
C LEU A 336 6.84 -12.80 5.19
N TYR A 337 5.56 -12.53 4.91
CA TYR A 337 4.79 -11.57 5.70
C TYR A 337 4.55 -12.04 7.13
N LYS A 338 4.38 -13.34 7.36
CA LYS A 338 4.25 -13.91 8.70
C LYS A 338 5.46 -13.60 9.58
N VAL A 339 6.68 -13.74 9.07
CA VAL A 339 7.90 -13.41 9.83
C VAL A 339 7.88 -11.96 10.31
N VAL A 340 7.47 -11.02 9.46
CA VAL A 340 7.33 -9.60 9.82
C VAL A 340 6.27 -9.39 10.92
N LEU A 341 5.15 -10.11 10.86
CA LEU A 341 4.06 -9.99 11.84
C LEU A 341 4.37 -10.67 13.18
N GLN A 342 5.25 -11.68 13.20
CA GLN A 342 5.68 -12.35 14.42
C GLN A 342 6.73 -11.56 15.20
N ASN A 343 7.44 -10.64 14.54
CA ASN A 343 8.41 -9.80 15.20
C ASN A 343 7.70 -8.67 15.97
N SER A 344 7.75 -8.72 17.30
CA SER A 344 7.11 -7.75 18.20
C SER A 344 7.67 -6.33 18.05
N ASP A 345 8.91 -6.22 17.61
CA ASP A 345 9.61 -4.94 17.45
C ASP A 345 9.35 -4.31 16.07
N SER A 346 8.59 -4.99 15.19
CA SER A 346 8.15 -4.45 13.90
C SER A 346 7.36 -3.17 14.09
N ASN A 347 7.84 -2.11 13.42
CA ASN A 347 7.17 -0.83 13.43
C ASN A 347 5.74 -0.92 12.84
N SER A 348 4.87 0.00 13.24
CA SER A 348 3.45 -0.02 12.86
C SER A 348 3.23 0.01 11.34
N THR A 349 4.07 0.75 10.60
CA THR A 349 3.97 0.86 9.14
C THR A 349 4.37 -0.43 8.43
N SER A 350 5.44 -1.10 8.87
CA SER A 350 5.86 -2.41 8.35
C SER A 350 4.78 -3.47 8.58
N ARG A 351 4.18 -3.49 9.78
CA ARG A 351 3.04 -4.37 10.09
C ARG A 351 1.82 -4.05 9.22
N GLU A 352 1.43 -2.78 9.12
CA GLU A 352 0.36 -2.31 8.23
C GLU A 352 0.59 -2.77 6.80
N ALA A 353 1.80 -2.57 6.26
CA ALA A 353 2.14 -2.94 4.90
C ALA A 353 2.05 -4.45 4.66
N ALA A 354 2.56 -5.27 5.59
CA ALA A 354 2.46 -6.73 5.51
C ALA A 354 1.00 -7.22 5.58
N ILE A 355 0.19 -6.68 6.51
CA ILE A 355 -1.24 -6.98 6.63
C ILE A 355 -1.99 -6.55 5.36
N GLY A 356 -1.71 -5.36 4.85
CA GLY A 356 -2.29 -4.83 3.63
C GLY A 356 -1.92 -5.66 2.39
N ALA A 357 -0.69 -6.19 2.33
CA ALA A 357 -0.28 -7.08 1.24
C ALA A 357 -1.06 -8.39 1.29
N LEU A 358 -1.21 -8.99 2.48
CA LEU A 358 -2.06 -10.16 2.70
C LEU A 358 -3.53 -9.87 2.35
N GLN A 359 -4.06 -8.72 2.75
CA GLN A 359 -5.41 -8.28 2.40
C GLN A 359 -5.57 -8.23 0.87
N ASN A 360 -4.60 -7.66 0.16
CA ASN A 360 -4.66 -7.50 -1.29
C ASN A 360 -4.59 -8.84 -2.03
N ILE A 361 -3.69 -9.74 -1.67
CA ILE A 361 -3.57 -11.06 -2.33
C ILE A 361 -4.74 -12.00 -2.00
N THR A 362 -5.49 -11.74 -0.94
CA THR A 362 -6.70 -12.49 -0.56
C THR A 362 -8.00 -11.82 -1.03
N ALA A 363 -7.92 -10.72 -1.79
CA ALA A 363 -9.08 -9.94 -2.17
C ALA A 363 -9.86 -10.54 -3.36
N GLY A 364 -11.18 -10.32 -3.34
CA GLY A 364 -12.08 -10.63 -4.46
C GLY A 364 -12.63 -12.05 -4.43
N ASP A 365 -13.01 -12.55 -5.60
CA ASP A 365 -13.64 -13.88 -5.79
C ASP A 365 -12.79 -14.80 -6.66
N ALA A 366 -11.54 -14.41 -6.96
CA ALA A 366 -10.62 -15.24 -7.72
C ALA A 366 -10.33 -16.55 -6.95
N ARG A 367 -10.31 -17.68 -7.67
CA ARG A 367 -9.96 -18.99 -7.09
C ARG A 367 -8.64 -18.93 -6.33
N TRP A 368 -7.63 -18.28 -6.91
CA TRP A 368 -6.31 -18.17 -6.29
C TRP A 368 -6.29 -17.32 -5.01
N ALA A 369 -7.17 -16.32 -4.88
CA ALA A 369 -7.36 -15.59 -3.63
C ALA A 369 -7.87 -16.51 -2.51
N SER A 370 -8.74 -17.46 -2.86
CA SER A 370 -9.20 -18.51 -1.94
C SER A 370 -8.07 -19.47 -1.55
N VAL A 371 -7.21 -19.85 -2.51
CA VAL A 371 -6.03 -20.70 -2.25
C VAL A 371 -5.10 -20.02 -1.25
N LEU A 372 -4.72 -18.76 -1.51
CA LEU A 372 -3.84 -18.01 -0.60
C LEU A 372 -4.48 -17.74 0.76
N SER A 373 -5.81 -17.56 0.82
CA SER A 373 -6.53 -17.50 2.10
C SER A 373 -6.40 -18.81 2.89
N GLY A 374 -6.45 -19.96 2.21
CA GLY A 374 -6.16 -21.28 2.81
C GLY A 374 -4.72 -21.39 3.29
N VAL A 375 -3.74 -20.91 2.50
CA VAL A 375 -2.33 -20.87 2.93
C VAL A 375 -2.17 -20.06 4.22
N VAL A 376 -2.79 -18.88 4.33
CA VAL A 376 -2.75 -18.02 5.53
C VAL A 376 -3.29 -18.76 6.77
N VAL A 377 -4.44 -19.43 6.65
CA VAL A 377 -5.14 -20.02 7.81
C VAL A 377 -4.67 -21.44 8.14
N GLU A 378 -4.47 -22.29 7.14
CA GLU A 378 -4.26 -23.74 7.32
C GLU A 378 -2.77 -24.10 7.30
N GLN A 379 -2.00 -23.60 6.32
CA GLN A 379 -0.58 -23.91 6.18
C GLN A 379 0.27 -23.07 7.15
N GLU A 380 0.13 -21.75 7.08
CA GLU A 380 0.92 -20.81 7.88
C GLU A 380 0.34 -20.55 9.26
N ARG A 381 -0.91 -20.98 9.52
CA ARG A 381 -1.59 -20.89 10.82
C ARG A 381 -1.54 -19.49 11.43
N MET A 382 -1.76 -18.47 10.60
CA MET A 382 -1.60 -17.07 11.01
C MET A 382 -2.78 -16.52 11.80
N LEU A 383 -3.91 -17.24 11.88
CA LEU A 383 -5.13 -16.72 12.50
C LEU A 383 -4.93 -16.21 13.95
N PRO A 384 -4.24 -16.92 14.87
CA PRO A 384 -3.96 -16.40 16.21
C PRO A 384 -3.18 -15.09 16.18
N ILE A 385 -2.10 -15.02 15.38
CA ILE A 385 -1.27 -13.81 15.22
C ILE A 385 -2.13 -12.62 14.75
N LEU A 386 -3.00 -12.85 13.76
CA LEU A 386 -3.88 -11.81 13.22
C LEU A 386 -4.95 -11.37 14.24
N LEU A 387 -5.45 -12.27 15.07
CA LEU A 387 -6.44 -11.94 16.10
C LEU A 387 -5.80 -11.16 17.26
N ASP A 388 -4.57 -11.51 17.67
CA ASP A 388 -3.83 -10.78 18.71
C ASP A 388 -3.55 -9.33 18.28
N LEU A 389 -3.29 -9.11 16.98
CA LEU A 389 -3.09 -7.77 16.43
C LEU A 389 -4.35 -6.87 16.48
N LEU A 390 -5.55 -7.43 16.68
CA LEU A 390 -6.77 -6.61 16.86
C LEU A 390 -6.76 -5.83 18.18
N ASP A 391 -5.89 -6.18 19.12
CA ASP A 391 -5.71 -5.42 20.37
C ASP A 391 -4.94 -4.11 20.21
N SER A 392 -4.37 -3.87 19.02
CA SER A 392 -3.82 -2.58 18.64
C SER A 392 -4.90 -1.48 18.61
N ASN A 393 -4.57 -0.30 19.13
CA ASN A 393 -5.39 0.91 18.98
C ASN A 393 -5.05 1.69 17.69
N SER A 394 -4.13 1.18 16.87
CA SER A 394 -3.73 1.84 15.62
C SER A 394 -4.78 1.61 14.53
N GLU A 395 -5.56 2.65 14.21
CA GLU A 395 -6.50 2.61 13.08
C GLU A 395 -5.81 2.30 11.74
N MET A 396 -4.52 2.63 11.60
CA MET A 396 -3.74 2.29 10.41
C MET A 396 -3.56 0.77 10.27
N GLU A 397 -3.43 0.04 11.37
CA GLU A 397 -3.32 -1.43 11.36
C GLU A 397 -4.71 -2.09 11.32
N LEU A 398 -5.68 -1.58 12.08
CA LEU A 398 -7.01 -2.17 12.19
C LEU A 398 -7.78 -2.21 10.87
N ARG A 399 -7.61 -1.20 9.99
CA ARG A 399 -8.29 -1.16 8.69
C ARG A 399 -7.90 -2.32 7.76
N PRO A 400 -6.62 -2.50 7.38
CA PRO A 400 -6.24 -3.63 6.55
C PRO A 400 -6.41 -4.97 7.28
N LEU A 401 -6.23 -5.01 8.61
CA LEU A 401 -6.40 -6.24 9.38
C LEU A 401 -7.83 -6.77 9.34
N THR A 402 -8.81 -5.92 9.66
CA THR A 402 -10.22 -6.31 9.58
C THR A 402 -10.65 -6.61 8.14
N GLY A 403 -10.06 -5.91 7.16
CA GLY A 403 -10.24 -6.23 5.74
C GLY A 403 -9.72 -7.62 5.35
N LEU A 404 -8.53 -7.99 5.83
CA LEU A 404 -7.95 -9.33 5.66
C LEU A 404 -8.85 -10.38 6.33
N LEU A 405 -9.25 -10.18 7.58
CA LEU A 405 -10.14 -11.11 8.30
C LEU A 405 -11.47 -11.31 7.57
N ARG A 406 -12.02 -10.26 6.95
CA ARG A 406 -13.20 -10.36 6.07
C ARG A 406 -12.93 -11.21 4.83
N ASN A 407 -11.75 -11.09 4.22
CA ASN A 407 -11.38 -11.92 3.07
C ASN A 407 -11.20 -13.38 3.48
N LEU A 408 -10.50 -13.66 4.58
CA LEU A 408 -10.31 -15.02 5.09
C LEU A 408 -11.65 -15.68 5.42
N THR A 409 -12.54 -14.97 6.12
CA THR A 409 -13.91 -15.46 6.41
C THR A 409 -14.76 -15.64 5.16
N ARG A 410 -14.49 -14.96 4.04
CA ARG A 410 -15.15 -15.22 2.74
C ARG A 410 -14.80 -16.61 2.23
N HIS A 411 -13.50 -16.89 2.13
CA HIS A 411 -12.96 -18.05 1.43
C HIS A 411 -12.94 -19.34 2.25
N PHE A 412 -12.85 -19.24 3.57
CA PHE A 412 -12.73 -20.42 4.41
C PHE A 412 -14.01 -21.28 4.37
N SER A 413 -13.88 -22.58 4.10
CA SER A 413 -15.02 -23.48 3.89
C SER A 413 -15.74 -23.84 5.19
N ASN A 414 -14.98 -24.13 6.25
CA ASN A 414 -15.53 -24.50 7.56
C ASN A 414 -15.87 -23.25 8.40
N LYS A 415 -17.04 -22.65 8.13
CA LYS A 415 -17.51 -21.45 8.84
C LYS A 415 -17.67 -21.66 10.34
N ASP A 416 -18.04 -22.85 10.80
CA ASP A 416 -18.20 -23.15 12.23
C ASP A 416 -16.85 -23.10 12.97
N HIS A 417 -15.79 -23.61 12.38
CA HIS A 417 -14.45 -23.50 12.96
C HIS A 417 -13.99 -22.04 13.03
N MET A 418 -14.20 -21.26 11.97
CA MET A 418 -13.87 -19.83 11.98
C MET A 418 -14.71 -19.06 13.00
N ALA A 419 -16.00 -19.40 13.13
CA ALA A 419 -16.90 -18.74 14.06
C ALA A 419 -16.41 -18.86 15.51
N LYS A 420 -16.04 -20.06 15.94
CA LYS A 420 -15.51 -20.34 17.29
C LYS A 420 -14.29 -19.49 17.65
N ASN A 421 -13.44 -19.19 16.68
CA ASN A 421 -12.20 -18.45 16.91
C ASN A 421 -12.43 -16.93 16.81
N MET A 422 -13.26 -16.47 15.87
CA MET A 422 -13.30 -15.06 15.48
C MET A 422 -14.46 -14.26 16.06
N VAL A 423 -15.64 -14.87 16.25
CA VAL A 423 -16.87 -14.11 16.56
C VAL A 423 -16.73 -13.30 17.83
N ARG A 424 -16.20 -13.90 18.91
CA ARG A 424 -15.97 -13.21 20.19
C ARG A 424 -15.08 -11.97 20.02
N VAL A 425 -13.96 -12.13 19.32
CA VAL A 425 -12.95 -11.07 19.15
C VAL A 425 -13.48 -9.96 18.22
N LEU A 426 -14.18 -10.32 17.15
CA LEU A 426 -14.77 -9.34 16.24
C LEU A 426 -15.90 -8.54 16.91
N VAL A 427 -16.76 -9.20 17.69
CA VAL A 427 -17.85 -8.54 18.42
C VAL A 427 -17.33 -7.66 19.55
N SER A 428 -16.22 -8.03 20.20
CA SER A 428 -15.62 -7.17 21.24
C SER A 428 -15.12 -5.84 20.68
N LYS A 429 -14.65 -5.82 19.42
CA LYS A 429 -14.18 -4.60 18.71
C LYS A 429 -15.29 -3.76 18.09
N LEU A 430 -16.52 -4.29 17.94
CA LEU A 430 -17.65 -3.45 17.52
C LEU A 430 -17.93 -2.37 18.58
N PRO A 431 -18.29 -1.15 18.15
CA PRO A 431 -18.65 -0.09 19.07
C PRO A 431 -19.85 -0.50 19.93
N ASN A 432 -19.86 -0.10 21.21
CA ASN A 432 -20.92 -0.50 22.14
C ASN A 432 -22.24 0.22 21.85
N ASP A 433 -22.14 1.43 21.32
CA ASP A 433 -23.23 2.26 20.86
C ASP A 433 -22.88 2.79 19.46
N GLY A 434 -23.87 3.18 18.67
CA GLY A 434 -23.61 3.70 17.32
C GLY A 434 -23.05 5.13 17.29
N LEU A 435 -22.68 5.70 18.44
CA LEU A 435 -22.13 7.06 18.58
C LEU A 435 -20.60 7.05 18.72
N GLN A 436 -20.01 5.93 19.12
CA GLN A 436 -18.56 5.76 19.17
C GLN A 436 -17.93 5.96 17.79
N LYS A 437 -16.94 6.85 17.75
CA LYS A 437 -16.15 7.14 16.54
C LYS A 437 -14.97 6.18 16.34
N THR A 438 -14.64 5.40 17.38
CA THR A 438 -13.61 4.37 17.38
C THR A 438 -14.23 3.00 17.70
N PRO A 439 -13.99 1.97 16.87
CA PRO A 439 -13.16 2.01 15.67
C PRO A 439 -13.82 2.76 14.51
N SER A 440 -13.04 3.15 13.50
CA SER A 440 -13.58 3.92 12.36
C SER A 440 -14.67 3.16 11.59
N SER A 441 -15.54 3.88 10.87
CA SER A 441 -16.64 3.26 10.12
C SER A 441 -16.17 2.22 9.10
N GLU A 442 -14.95 2.35 8.56
CA GLU A 442 -14.37 1.37 7.64
C GLU A 442 -14.06 0.04 8.35
N VAL A 443 -13.46 0.11 9.54
CA VAL A 443 -13.22 -1.05 10.40
C VAL A 443 -14.56 -1.71 10.77
N VAL A 444 -15.57 -0.93 11.15
CA VAL A 444 -16.92 -1.45 11.45
C VAL A 444 -17.53 -2.17 10.24
N VAL A 445 -17.42 -1.60 9.03
CA VAL A 445 -17.89 -2.23 7.79
C VAL A 445 -17.16 -3.54 7.53
N ASN A 446 -15.85 -3.59 7.74
CA ASN A 446 -15.06 -4.82 7.56
C ASN A 446 -15.46 -5.90 8.56
N ILE A 447 -15.61 -5.55 9.85
CA ILE A 447 -16.07 -6.46 10.89
C ILE A 447 -17.47 -7.00 10.56
N CYS A 448 -18.41 -6.12 10.21
CA CYS A 448 -19.76 -6.54 9.81
C CYS A 448 -19.71 -7.45 8.57
N GLY A 449 -18.86 -7.17 7.60
CA GLY A 449 -18.66 -8.03 6.44
C GLY A 449 -18.14 -9.42 6.83
N ALA A 450 -17.17 -9.50 7.75
CA ALA A 450 -16.65 -10.78 8.23
C ALA A 450 -17.72 -11.59 8.98
N LEU A 451 -18.47 -10.94 9.88
CA LEU A 451 -19.59 -11.56 10.58
C LEU A 451 -20.67 -12.03 9.61
N ASN A 452 -20.97 -11.23 8.57
CA ASN A 452 -21.95 -11.58 7.54
C ASN A 452 -21.59 -12.89 6.83
N HIS A 453 -20.31 -13.04 6.43
CA HIS A 453 -19.82 -14.24 5.75
C HIS A 453 -19.90 -15.48 6.62
N LEU A 454 -19.73 -15.33 7.94
CA LEU A 454 -19.92 -16.42 8.90
C LEU A 454 -21.40 -16.78 9.04
N VAL A 455 -22.28 -15.82 9.30
CA VAL A 455 -23.72 -16.08 9.51
C VAL A 455 -24.47 -16.50 8.26
N THR A 456 -23.89 -16.42 7.07
CA THR A 456 -24.55 -16.91 5.85
C THR A 456 -24.62 -18.44 5.83
N CYS A 457 -23.63 -19.14 6.41
CA CYS A 457 -23.57 -20.61 6.40
C CYS A 457 -23.36 -21.22 7.79
N SER A 458 -23.41 -20.44 8.88
CA SER A 458 -23.17 -20.94 10.24
C SER A 458 -24.21 -20.39 11.22
N SER A 459 -25.15 -21.25 11.62
CA SER A 459 -26.08 -20.96 12.72
C SER A 459 -25.35 -20.81 14.06
N LEU A 460 -24.20 -21.49 14.21
CA LEU A 460 -23.29 -21.33 15.34
C LEU A 460 -22.79 -19.88 15.43
N ALA A 461 -22.35 -19.28 14.32
CA ALA A 461 -21.92 -17.89 14.31
C ALA A 461 -23.04 -16.95 14.78
N ALA A 462 -24.27 -17.15 14.31
CA ALA A 462 -25.41 -16.33 14.72
C ALA A 462 -25.73 -16.47 16.22
N ARG A 463 -25.58 -17.68 16.78
CA ARG A 463 -25.72 -17.94 18.21
C ARG A 463 -24.60 -17.29 19.02
N ASP A 464 -23.36 -17.40 18.55
CA ASP A 464 -22.20 -16.85 19.25
C ASP A 464 -22.23 -15.31 19.24
N ILE A 465 -22.67 -14.67 18.14
CA ILE A 465 -22.89 -13.21 18.08
C ILE A 465 -23.89 -12.80 19.16
N LEU A 466 -24.98 -13.55 19.34
CA LEU A 466 -25.95 -13.29 20.38
C LEU A 466 -25.33 -13.44 21.78
N PHE A 467 -24.63 -14.55 22.01
CA PHE A 467 -23.99 -14.87 23.29
C PHE A 467 -22.96 -13.81 23.72
N PHE A 468 -22.16 -13.29 22.78
CA PHE A 468 -21.15 -12.26 23.05
C PHE A 468 -21.69 -10.82 22.95
N ASN A 469 -23.00 -10.61 23.15
CA ASN A 469 -23.63 -9.30 23.17
C ASN A 469 -23.48 -8.48 21.87
N GLY A 470 -23.39 -9.15 20.72
CA GLY A 470 -23.26 -8.51 19.41
C GLY A 470 -24.59 -7.97 18.86
N LEU A 471 -25.74 -8.57 19.24
CA LEU A 471 -27.04 -8.14 18.73
C LEU A 471 -27.38 -6.68 19.08
N PRO A 472 -27.23 -6.21 20.34
CA PRO A 472 -27.47 -4.80 20.68
C PRO A 472 -26.51 -3.85 19.96
N LYS A 473 -25.21 -4.22 19.84
CA LYS A 473 -24.21 -3.42 19.13
C LYS A 473 -24.57 -3.23 17.65
N LEU A 474 -24.91 -4.32 16.95
CA LEU A 474 -25.32 -4.28 15.55
C LEU A 474 -26.59 -3.45 15.35
N MET A 475 -27.56 -3.56 16.25
CA MET A 475 -28.77 -2.73 16.24
C MET A 475 -28.43 -1.25 16.43
N ALA A 476 -27.57 -0.92 17.39
CA ALA A 476 -27.15 0.45 17.66
C ALA A 476 -26.44 1.09 16.45
N ILE A 477 -25.54 0.36 15.79
CA ILE A 477 -24.86 0.79 14.56
C ILE A 477 -25.84 0.98 13.41
N LYS A 478 -26.84 0.10 13.27
CA LYS A 478 -27.87 0.21 12.25
C LYS A 478 -28.75 1.45 12.44
N THR A 479 -29.05 1.80 13.69
CA THR A 479 -29.99 2.89 14.03
C THR A 479 -29.29 4.23 14.30
N SER A 480 -27.96 4.29 14.32
CA SER A 480 -27.28 5.57 14.52
C SER A 480 -27.41 6.45 13.29
N HIS A 481 -27.88 7.67 13.52
CA HIS A 481 -28.14 8.67 12.49
C HIS A 481 -27.09 9.78 12.54
N ASP A 482 -25.84 9.42 12.27
CA ASP A 482 -24.86 10.39 11.81
C ASP A 482 -24.87 10.31 10.27
N ASN A 483 -25.30 11.38 9.59
CA ASN A 483 -25.50 11.42 8.13
C ASN A 483 -24.17 11.37 7.32
N SER A 484 -23.06 10.99 7.96
CA SER A 484 -21.79 10.75 7.28
C SER A 484 -21.87 9.52 6.36
N GLY A 485 -21.22 9.59 5.20
CA GLY A 485 -21.21 8.48 4.23
C GLY A 485 -20.59 7.19 4.77
N GLY A 486 -19.66 7.29 5.73
CA GLY A 486 -19.07 6.15 6.44
C GLY A 486 -20.06 5.45 7.36
N SER A 487 -20.77 6.23 8.19
CA SER A 487 -21.82 5.73 9.08
C SER A 487 -22.93 5.02 8.32
N LEU A 488 -23.39 5.58 7.19
CA LEU A 488 -24.41 4.94 6.35
C LEU A 488 -23.97 3.58 5.80
N LYS A 489 -22.68 3.43 5.42
CA LYS A 489 -22.13 2.13 4.98
C LYS A 489 -22.09 1.13 6.13
N ALA A 490 -21.67 1.56 7.32
CA ALA A 490 -21.64 0.73 8.52
C ALA A 490 -23.05 0.26 8.90
N ALA A 491 -24.04 1.15 8.90
CA ALA A 491 -25.44 0.83 9.18
C ALA A 491 -26.02 -0.19 8.18
N ARG A 492 -25.72 -0.04 6.88
CA ARG A 492 -26.10 -1.02 5.86
C ARG A 492 -25.45 -2.38 6.11
N ALA A 493 -24.15 -2.42 6.38
CA ALA A 493 -23.42 -3.66 6.66
C ALA A 493 -23.98 -4.38 7.90
N ALA A 494 -24.23 -3.64 8.99
CA ALA A 494 -24.85 -4.17 10.20
C ALA A 494 -26.27 -4.70 9.93
N SER A 495 -27.06 -3.99 9.11
CA SER A 495 -28.38 -4.47 8.72
C SER A 495 -28.34 -5.78 7.94
N THR A 496 -27.34 -5.99 7.07
CA THR A 496 -27.19 -7.26 6.33
C THR A 496 -26.90 -8.43 7.28
N VAL A 497 -26.01 -8.23 8.27
CA VAL A 497 -25.72 -9.25 9.30
C VAL A 497 -27.00 -9.62 10.04
N LEU A 498 -27.76 -8.62 10.50
CA LEU A 498 -29.02 -8.82 11.23
C LEU A 498 -30.05 -9.58 10.39
N CYS A 499 -30.18 -9.26 9.10
CA CYS A 499 -31.09 -9.97 8.19
C CYS A 499 -30.70 -11.45 8.04
N ASN A 500 -29.42 -11.76 7.85
CA ASN A 500 -28.96 -13.14 7.71
C ASN A 500 -29.05 -13.92 9.02
N MET A 501 -28.76 -13.30 10.16
CA MET A 501 -29.01 -13.90 11.48
C MET A 501 -30.48 -14.30 11.66
N PHE A 502 -31.41 -13.49 11.17
CA PHE A 502 -32.84 -13.77 11.31
C PHE A 502 -33.35 -14.92 10.44
N GLN A 503 -32.58 -15.40 9.46
CA GLN A 503 -32.94 -16.62 8.73
C GLN A 503 -32.97 -17.85 9.65
N TYR A 504 -32.30 -17.78 10.81
CA TYR A 504 -32.30 -18.85 11.81
C TYR A 504 -33.50 -18.76 12.76
N SER A 505 -34.65 -19.28 12.33
CA SER A 505 -35.92 -19.28 13.08
C SER A 505 -35.82 -19.78 14.53
N LYS A 506 -34.94 -20.76 14.78
CA LYS A 506 -34.69 -21.33 16.11
C LYS A 506 -34.18 -20.29 17.12
N LEU A 507 -33.51 -19.22 16.67
CA LEU A 507 -32.93 -18.18 17.53
C LEU A 507 -33.88 -16.99 17.76
N HIS A 508 -35.06 -16.96 17.12
CA HIS A 508 -35.98 -15.83 17.18
C HIS A 508 -36.48 -15.50 18.59
N ARG A 509 -36.69 -16.54 19.42
CA ARG A 509 -37.10 -16.34 20.82
C ARG A 509 -36.00 -15.60 21.59
N ASP A 510 -34.76 -16.03 21.40
CA ASP A 510 -33.60 -15.47 22.10
C ASP A 510 -33.33 -14.03 21.66
N TYR A 511 -33.54 -13.71 20.37
CA TYR A 511 -33.44 -12.34 19.85
C TYR A 511 -34.46 -11.38 20.47
N LYS A 512 -35.64 -11.87 20.88
CA LYS A 512 -36.66 -11.02 21.55
C LYS A 512 -36.26 -10.67 22.98
N LEU A 513 -35.55 -11.57 23.68
CA LEU A 513 -35.14 -11.39 25.07
C LEU A 513 -34.03 -10.34 25.25
N VAL A 514 -33.21 -10.10 24.21
CA VAL A 514 -32.04 -9.21 24.25
C VAL A 514 -32.36 -7.78 23.76
N ARG A 515 -33.65 -7.45 23.51
CA ARG A 515 -34.06 -6.11 23.05
C ARG A 515 -34.00 -5.06 24.18
N PRO A 516 -33.41 -3.86 23.94
CA PRO A 516 -33.54 -2.74 24.87
C PRO A 516 -35.00 -2.27 24.98
N THR A 517 -35.50 -2.11 26.21
CA THR A 517 -36.89 -1.78 26.57
C THR A 517 -37.16 -0.26 26.65
N THR A 518 -36.50 0.59 25.85
CA THR A 518 -36.72 2.06 25.92
C THR A 518 -37.78 2.54 24.92
N ALA A 519 -38.66 3.43 25.39
CA ALA A 519 -39.88 3.86 24.69
C ALA A 519 -39.66 4.53 23.32
N ASP A 520 -38.49 5.14 23.08
CA ASP A 520 -38.13 5.75 21.78
C ASP A 520 -37.93 4.72 20.66
N SER A 521 -37.64 3.46 21.00
CA SER A 521 -37.52 2.38 20.01
C SER A 521 -38.87 1.94 19.44
N LYS A 522 -40.01 2.23 20.11
CA LYS A 522 -41.34 1.88 19.59
C LYS A 522 -41.73 2.67 18.34
N ASN A 523 -41.23 3.90 18.18
CA ASN A 523 -41.52 4.72 16.99
C ASN A 523 -40.67 4.31 15.78
N ASN A 524 -39.42 3.90 16.00
CA ASN A 524 -38.55 3.34 14.95
C ASN A 524 -39.00 1.95 14.46
N TYR A 525 -39.88 1.27 15.20
CA TYR A 525 -40.53 0.03 14.77
C TYR A 525 -41.70 0.25 13.79
N ARG A 526 -42.30 1.44 13.71
CA ARG A 526 -43.29 1.73 12.65
C ARG A 526 -42.62 1.81 11.27
N THR A 527 -41.38 2.28 11.21
CA THR A 527 -40.59 2.37 9.98
C THR A 527 -39.95 1.02 9.59
N LEU A 528 -39.72 0.11 10.55
CA LEU A 528 -39.27 -1.27 10.27
C LEU A 528 -40.42 -2.22 9.91
N LYS A 529 -41.65 -1.97 10.39
CA LYS A 529 -42.86 -2.70 9.93
C LYS A 529 -43.23 -2.38 8.48
N ASN A 530 -42.88 -1.19 7.99
CA ASN A 530 -43.26 -0.74 6.64
C ASN A 530 -42.21 -1.04 5.56
N ASN A 531 -41.20 -1.86 5.86
CA ASN A 531 -40.33 -2.44 4.83
C ASN A 531 -40.95 -3.80 4.40
N PRO A 532 -41.18 -4.09 3.10
CA PRO A 532 -42.02 -5.21 2.65
C PRO A 532 -41.57 -6.63 3.05
N VAL A 533 -40.47 -6.74 3.79
CA VAL A 533 -39.81 -7.99 4.16
C VAL A 533 -40.11 -8.41 5.63
N TRP A 534 -40.76 -7.58 6.44
CA TRP A 534 -40.96 -7.83 7.88
C TRP A 534 -42.40 -7.66 8.37
N GLY A 535 -43.36 -7.70 7.44
CA GLY A 535 -44.79 -7.48 7.69
C GLY A 535 -45.69 -8.71 7.60
N ALA A 536 -45.17 -9.94 7.50
CA ALA A 536 -45.99 -11.14 7.42
C ALA A 536 -45.31 -12.37 8.05
N VAL A 537 -45.32 -12.44 9.39
CA VAL A 537 -45.76 -13.58 10.22
C VAL A 537 -46.14 -13.03 11.59
#